data_AF-A0A4V6JH93-F1
#
_entry.id   AF-A0A4V6JH93-F1
#
_cell.length_a   1.000
_cell.length_b   1.000
_cell.length_c   1.000
_cell.angle_alpha   90.00
_cell.angle_beta   90.00
_cell.angle_gamma   90.00
#
_symmetry.space_group_name_H-M   'P 1'
#
loop_
_entity.id
_entity.type
_entity.pdbx_description
1 polymer ?
#
loop_
_entity_poly.entity_id
_entity_poly.type
_entity_poly.pdbx_seq_one_letter_code
_entity_poly.pdbx_strand_id
1 'polypeptide(L)'
;MGMMNMILHGIESPNLFRGNTLTQNIRDIQEKDRYNIILANPPFGGKEKSQIQQNFPIQSNATELLFLQHFMKTLKSGGKAAIVVPEGVLFQTNSAFKQVKQELLENFNLHTILSLPAGVFLPYSGVKTNVLFFERSGGTSDIWYYECEPEQKLTKNKPITDNHLKEFVTLYSTRQNTECSWTISASKLAEDEDYDLSAKNPAKQKNSEYLAPNAILKQIRAKEKKVSNLLDEIENLLAEKV
;
A
#
# COMPACT_ATOMS: atom_id res chain seq x y z
N MET A 1 6.57 -5.48 -26.39
CA MET A 1 6.98 -6.44 -25.35
C MET A 1 5.80 -7.25 -24.80
N GLY A 2 4.75 -6.65 -24.22
CA GLY A 2 3.63 -7.41 -23.65
C GLY A 2 2.95 -8.41 -24.61
N MET A 3 2.63 -7.99 -25.84
CA MET A 3 2.01 -8.87 -26.85
C MET A 3 2.90 -10.06 -27.19
N MET A 4 4.18 -9.82 -27.46
CA MET A 4 5.16 -10.86 -27.76
C MET A 4 5.32 -11.85 -26.61
N ASN A 5 5.35 -11.36 -25.36
CA ASN A 5 5.44 -12.23 -24.18
C ASN A 5 4.28 -13.23 -24.13
N MET A 6 3.05 -12.77 -24.36
CA MET A 6 1.86 -13.63 -24.34
C MET A 6 1.90 -14.67 -25.47
N ILE A 7 2.28 -14.25 -26.69
CA ILE A 7 2.41 -15.16 -27.84
C ILE A 7 3.45 -16.25 -27.58
N LEU A 8 4.62 -15.87 -27.05
CA LEU A 8 5.69 -16.82 -26.71
C LEU A 8 5.30 -17.85 -25.64
N HIS A 9 4.30 -17.52 -24.82
CA HIS A 9 3.75 -18.42 -23.80
C HIS A 9 2.46 -19.13 -24.26
N GLY A 10 2.20 -19.17 -25.57
CA GLY A 10 1.11 -19.98 -26.15
C GLY A 10 -0.26 -19.32 -26.18
N ILE A 11 -0.35 -18.01 -25.92
CA ILE A 11 -1.59 -17.25 -26.08
C ILE A 11 -1.62 -16.67 -27.50
N GLU A 12 -2.30 -17.38 -28.41
CA GLU A 12 -2.25 -17.09 -29.85
C GLU A 12 -2.98 -15.80 -30.25
N SER A 13 -4.05 -15.43 -29.53
CA SER A 13 -4.80 -14.19 -29.77
C SER A 13 -4.92 -13.35 -28.48
N PRO A 14 -3.82 -12.72 -28.01
CA PRO A 14 -3.85 -11.91 -26.79
C PRO A 14 -4.73 -10.68 -26.97
N ASN A 15 -5.70 -10.50 -26.07
CA ASN A 15 -6.54 -9.32 -26.02
C ASN A 15 -5.80 -8.16 -25.31
N LEU A 16 -4.78 -7.60 -25.96
CA LEU A 16 -3.92 -6.54 -25.40
C LEU A 16 -4.04 -5.25 -26.21
N PHE A 17 -4.46 -4.17 -25.53
CA PHE A 17 -4.63 -2.84 -26.12
C PHE A 17 -3.56 -1.86 -25.64
N ARG A 18 -3.09 -1.01 -26.54
CA ARG A 18 -2.20 0.11 -26.21
C ARG A 18 -3.03 1.34 -25.87
N GLY A 19 -2.95 1.81 -24.64
CA GLY A 19 -3.61 3.05 -24.21
C GLY A 19 -3.22 3.44 -22.79
N ASN A 20 -3.65 4.63 -22.36
CA ASN A 20 -3.60 5.01 -20.96
C ASN A 20 -4.95 4.65 -20.31
N THR A 21 -4.95 3.68 -19.41
CA THR A 21 -6.14 3.23 -18.66
C THR A 21 -6.87 4.39 -17.98
N LEU A 22 -6.13 5.41 -17.52
CA LEU A 22 -6.69 6.53 -16.77
C LEU A 22 -7.41 7.56 -17.67
N THR A 23 -7.22 7.50 -18.99
CA THR A 23 -7.92 8.40 -19.93
C THR A 23 -9.39 8.03 -20.15
N GLN A 24 -9.82 6.84 -19.73
CA GLN A 24 -11.22 6.43 -19.76
C GLN A 24 -11.99 7.07 -18.59
N ASN A 25 -13.11 7.72 -18.88
CA ASN A 25 -14.03 8.17 -17.83
C ASN A 25 -14.73 6.96 -17.20
N ILE A 26 -14.47 6.74 -15.91
CA ILE A 26 -14.96 5.52 -15.26
C ILE A 26 -16.48 5.55 -15.07
N ARG A 27 -17.11 6.72 -15.17
CA ARG A 27 -18.58 6.87 -15.11
C ARG A 27 -19.29 6.22 -16.29
N ASP A 28 -18.59 6.09 -17.42
CA ASP A 28 -19.16 5.51 -18.65
C ASP A 28 -19.13 3.96 -18.61
N ILE A 29 -18.38 3.36 -17.68
CA ILE A 29 -18.21 1.91 -17.53
C ILE A 29 -19.53 1.25 -17.11
N GLN A 30 -20.09 0.45 -18.03
CA GLN A 30 -21.31 -0.32 -17.83
C GLN A 30 -21.01 -1.74 -17.34
N GLU A 31 -22.04 -2.48 -16.92
CA GLU A 31 -21.90 -3.85 -16.44
C GLU A 31 -21.24 -4.80 -17.46
N LYS A 32 -21.47 -4.57 -18.76
CA LYS A 32 -20.87 -5.35 -19.86
C LYS A 32 -19.36 -5.16 -20.00
N ASP A 33 -18.82 -4.05 -19.49
CA ASP A 33 -17.40 -3.69 -19.60
C ASP A 33 -16.59 -4.18 -18.38
N ARG A 34 -17.26 -4.87 -17.43
CA ARG A 34 -16.68 -5.30 -16.16
C ARG A 34 -16.14 -6.72 -16.21
N TYR A 35 -15.18 -7.00 -15.34
CA TYR A 35 -14.45 -8.26 -15.27
C TYR A 35 -14.78 -9.04 -14.00
N ASN A 36 -14.75 -10.38 -14.08
CA ASN A 36 -14.92 -11.26 -12.93
C ASN A 36 -13.68 -11.32 -12.04
N ILE A 37 -12.49 -11.21 -12.63
CA ILE A 37 -11.20 -11.30 -11.94
C ILE A 37 -10.32 -10.15 -12.41
N ILE A 38 -9.74 -9.41 -11.47
CA ILE A 38 -8.76 -8.36 -11.74
C ILE A 38 -7.48 -8.67 -10.95
N LEU A 39 -6.38 -8.90 -11.66
CA LEU A 39 -5.05 -9.00 -11.08
C LEU A 39 -4.23 -7.84 -11.64
N ALA A 40 -3.69 -6.99 -10.77
CA ALA A 40 -2.95 -5.82 -11.24
C ALA A 40 -1.79 -5.43 -10.33
N ASN A 41 -0.72 -4.98 -10.97
CA ASN A 41 0.40 -4.27 -10.35
C ASN A 41 0.54 -2.91 -11.05
N PRO A 42 -0.31 -1.92 -10.70
CA PRO A 42 -0.23 -0.58 -11.29
C PRO A 42 1.12 0.09 -10.98
N PRO A 43 1.61 1.02 -11.82
CA PRO A 43 2.85 1.75 -11.54
C PRO A 43 2.70 2.61 -10.27
N PHE A 44 3.83 2.81 -9.57
CA PHE A 44 3.90 3.59 -8.33
C PHE A 44 4.55 4.96 -8.55
N GLY A 45 4.18 5.94 -7.74
CA GLY A 45 4.79 7.28 -7.68
C GLY A 45 4.46 8.19 -8.86
N GLY A 46 3.49 7.81 -9.69
CA GLY A 46 3.07 8.59 -10.84
C GLY A 46 2.17 9.78 -10.48
N LYS A 47 2.12 10.75 -11.39
CA LYS A 47 1.15 11.86 -11.35
C LYS A 47 0.45 11.98 -12.69
N GLU A 48 -0.82 12.36 -12.66
CA GLU A 48 -1.61 12.59 -13.86
C GLU A 48 -2.09 14.03 -14.00
N LYS A 49 -2.34 14.45 -15.24
CA LYS A 49 -2.80 15.81 -15.55
C LYS A 49 -4.21 16.03 -15.01
N SER A 50 -4.53 17.25 -14.58
CA SER A 50 -5.86 17.60 -14.03
C SER A 50 -7.03 17.22 -14.96
N GLN A 51 -6.83 17.30 -16.29
CA GLN A 51 -7.84 16.86 -17.27
C GLN A 51 -8.16 15.36 -17.16
N ILE A 52 -7.16 14.51 -16.90
CA ILE A 52 -7.33 13.07 -16.72
C ILE A 52 -8.00 12.78 -15.37
N GLN A 53 -7.72 13.58 -14.34
CA GLN A 53 -8.33 13.39 -13.02
C GLN A 53 -9.86 13.57 -13.04
N GLN A 54 -10.39 14.39 -13.95
CA GLN A 54 -11.84 14.62 -14.11
C GLN A 54 -12.62 13.34 -14.51
N ASN A 55 -11.93 12.33 -15.06
CA ASN A 55 -12.49 11.02 -15.38
C ASN A 55 -12.92 10.22 -14.13
N PHE A 56 -12.56 10.67 -12.94
CA PHE A 56 -12.79 9.99 -11.67
C PHE A 56 -13.74 10.77 -10.76
N PRO A 57 -14.61 10.11 -9.98
CA PRO A 57 -15.41 10.73 -8.93
C PRO A 57 -14.54 11.47 -7.91
N ILE A 58 -13.47 10.81 -7.45
CA ILE A 58 -12.53 11.37 -6.50
C ILE A 58 -11.26 11.73 -7.26
N GLN A 59 -11.10 13.03 -7.52
CA GLN A 59 -9.92 13.54 -8.22
C GLN A 59 -8.69 13.43 -7.32
N SER A 60 -7.58 12.97 -7.89
CA SER A 60 -6.31 12.85 -7.17
C SER A 60 -5.13 13.01 -8.11
N ASN A 61 -4.07 13.63 -7.62
CA ASN A 61 -2.78 13.64 -8.31
C ASN A 61 -2.06 12.28 -8.24
N ALA A 62 -2.40 11.42 -7.27
CA ALA A 62 -1.75 10.12 -7.08
C ALA A 62 -2.35 9.08 -8.03
N THR A 63 -1.55 8.57 -8.97
CA THR A 63 -1.99 7.56 -9.95
C THR A 63 -2.56 6.30 -9.31
N GLU A 64 -2.04 5.91 -8.16
CA GLU A 64 -2.42 4.71 -7.41
C GLU A 64 -3.90 4.76 -7.00
N LEU A 65 -4.39 5.95 -6.60
CA LEU A 65 -5.81 6.13 -6.28
C LEU A 65 -6.70 6.12 -7.53
N LEU A 66 -6.21 6.66 -8.65
CA LEU A 66 -6.94 6.63 -9.90
C LEU A 66 -7.07 5.19 -10.42
N PHE A 67 -5.99 4.41 -10.35
CA PHE A 67 -6.02 2.99 -10.68
C PHE A 67 -6.93 2.20 -9.74
N LEU A 68 -6.88 2.43 -8.43
CA LEU A 68 -7.76 1.74 -7.48
C LEU A 68 -9.24 2.01 -7.77
N GLN A 69 -9.62 3.27 -8.00
CA GLN A 69 -10.98 3.62 -8.44
C GLN A 69 -11.36 2.94 -9.76
N HIS A 70 -10.44 2.87 -10.73
CA HIS A 70 -10.67 2.16 -11.98
C HIS A 70 -10.94 0.67 -11.76
N PHE A 71 -10.15 -0.01 -10.92
CA PHE A 71 -10.34 -1.43 -10.62
C PHE A 71 -11.64 -1.69 -9.86
N MET A 72 -11.97 -0.85 -8.87
CA MET A 72 -13.26 -0.91 -8.17
C MET A 72 -14.43 -0.79 -9.16
N LYS A 73 -14.36 0.17 -10.10
CA LYS A 73 -15.45 0.40 -11.06
C LYS A 73 -15.57 -0.68 -12.13
N THR A 74 -14.45 -1.24 -12.58
CA THR A 74 -14.38 -2.31 -13.59
C THR A 74 -14.61 -3.71 -13.01
N LEU A 75 -14.68 -3.86 -11.69
CA LEU A 75 -14.98 -5.15 -11.06
C LEU A 75 -16.48 -5.44 -11.13
N LYS A 76 -16.84 -6.62 -11.64
CA LYS A 76 -18.23 -7.07 -11.73
C LYS A 76 -18.81 -7.37 -10.35
N SER A 77 -20.12 -7.32 -10.17
CA SER A 77 -20.77 -7.83 -8.95
C SER A 77 -20.37 -9.29 -8.70
N GLY A 78 -19.95 -9.62 -7.48
CA GLY A 78 -19.37 -10.92 -7.11
C GLY A 78 -17.97 -11.20 -7.68
N GLY A 79 -17.38 -10.25 -8.41
CA GLY A 79 -16.01 -10.35 -8.92
C GLY A 79 -14.97 -10.20 -7.81
N LYS A 80 -13.75 -10.67 -8.08
CA LYS A 80 -12.61 -10.67 -7.16
C LYS A 80 -11.43 -9.89 -7.73
N ALA A 81 -10.72 -9.17 -6.87
CA ALA A 81 -9.53 -8.40 -7.24
C ALA A 81 -8.36 -8.69 -6.30
N ALA A 82 -7.15 -8.74 -6.86
CA ALA A 82 -5.89 -8.71 -6.13
C ALA A 82 -4.98 -7.63 -6.73
N ILE A 83 -4.79 -6.53 -5.99
CA ILE A 83 -4.12 -5.32 -6.50
C ILE A 83 -2.91 -5.01 -5.63
N VAL A 84 -1.73 -4.89 -6.25
CA VAL A 84 -0.53 -4.43 -5.56
C VAL A 84 -0.57 -2.91 -5.40
N VAL A 85 -0.34 -2.41 -4.19
CA VAL A 85 -0.29 -0.98 -3.88
C VAL A 85 0.93 -0.66 -3.02
N PRO A 86 1.54 0.53 -3.14
CA PRO A 86 2.56 0.95 -2.19
C PRO A 86 1.95 1.22 -0.81
N GLU A 87 2.74 1.09 0.24
CA GLU A 87 2.28 1.29 1.64
C GLU A 87 1.61 2.64 1.87
N GLY A 88 2.02 3.67 1.14
CA GLY A 88 1.39 5.00 1.15
C GLY A 88 -0.12 5.01 0.85
N VAL A 89 -0.64 4.04 0.09
CA VAL A 89 -2.08 3.92 -0.15
C VAL A 89 -2.86 3.58 1.12
N LEU A 90 -2.24 2.86 2.06
CA LEU A 90 -2.91 2.46 3.30
C LEU A 90 -2.98 3.61 4.30
N PHE A 91 -1.83 4.25 4.58
CA PHE A 91 -1.70 5.21 5.67
C PHE A 91 -1.95 6.67 5.31
N GLN A 92 -1.98 7.05 4.04
CA GLN A 92 -2.27 8.45 3.71
C GLN A 92 -3.73 8.80 4.05
N THR A 93 -3.91 9.92 4.73
CA THR A 93 -5.22 10.36 5.27
C THR A 93 -5.76 11.63 4.62
N ASN A 94 -5.08 12.14 3.58
CA ASN A 94 -5.61 13.30 2.85
C ASN A 94 -6.98 12.97 2.23
N SER A 95 -7.78 14.01 1.98
CA SER A 95 -9.20 13.87 1.60
C SER A 95 -9.47 12.86 0.48
N ALA A 96 -8.63 12.82 -0.57
CA ALA A 96 -8.81 11.87 -1.67
C ALA A 96 -8.53 10.41 -1.24
N PHE A 97 -7.48 10.17 -0.46
CA PHE A 97 -7.18 8.82 0.05
C PHE A 97 -8.25 8.34 1.02
N LYS A 98 -8.69 9.22 1.92
CA LYS A 98 -9.80 8.95 2.85
C LYS A 98 -11.06 8.53 2.09
N GLN A 99 -11.50 9.33 1.12
CA GLN A 99 -12.73 9.04 0.35
C GLN A 99 -12.64 7.74 -0.44
N VAL A 100 -11.51 7.45 -1.11
CA VAL A 100 -11.37 6.19 -1.87
C VAL A 100 -11.35 4.98 -0.95
N LYS A 101 -10.66 5.07 0.21
CA LYS A 101 -10.63 3.99 1.20
C LYS A 101 -12.01 3.76 1.83
N GLN A 102 -12.75 4.83 2.11
CA GLN A 102 -14.13 4.76 2.56
C GLN A 102 -15.01 4.06 1.52
N GLU A 103 -14.96 4.47 0.24
CA GLU A 103 -15.74 3.83 -0.83
C GLU A 103 -15.38 2.33 -0.96
N LEU A 104 -14.10 1.98 -0.82
CA LEU A 104 -13.62 0.61 -0.83
C LEU A 104 -14.23 -0.20 0.32
N LEU A 105 -14.19 0.32 1.56
CA LEU A 105 -14.71 -0.39 2.72
C LEU A 105 -16.24 -0.48 2.74
N GLU A 106 -16.95 0.53 2.23
CA GLU A 106 -18.42 0.54 2.23
C GLU A 106 -19.03 -0.35 1.14
N ASN A 107 -18.40 -0.43 -0.04
CA ASN A 107 -19.00 -1.07 -1.21
C ASN A 107 -18.31 -2.37 -1.65
N PHE A 108 -17.13 -2.66 -1.10
CA PHE A 108 -16.37 -3.85 -1.40
C PHE A 108 -15.97 -4.55 -0.12
N ASN A 109 -15.86 -5.87 -0.21
CA ASN A 109 -15.42 -6.72 0.88
C ASN A 109 -13.90 -6.84 0.79
N LEU A 110 -13.18 -5.87 1.35
CA LEU A 110 -11.72 -5.89 1.50
C LEU A 110 -11.36 -6.84 2.62
N HIS A 111 -11.20 -8.09 2.27
CA HIS A 111 -11.20 -9.16 3.24
C HIS A 111 -9.78 -9.59 3.63
N THR A 112 -8.76 -9.21 2.85
CA THR A 112 -7.37 -9.57 3.13
C THR A 112 -6.39 -8.50 2.64
N ILE A 113 -5.41 -8.18 3.49
CA ILE A 113 -4.25 -7.36 3.14
C ILE A 113 -2.98 -8.16 3.43
N LEU A 114 -2.21 -8.45 2.37
CA LEU A 114 -0.88 -9.04 2.49
C LEU A 114 0.16 -7.92 2.50
N SER A 115 0.83 -7.74 3.62
CA SER A 115 1.97 -6.81 3.71
C SER A 115 3.24 -7.51 3.26
N LEU A 116 3.86 -6.97 2.21
CA LEU A 116 5.11 -7.47 1.66
C LEU A 116 6.28 -6.64 2.22
N PRO A 117 7.45 -7.26 2.46
CA PRO A 117 8.60 -6.55 3.00
C PRO A 117 9.18 -5.57 1.98
N ALA A 118 9.91 -4.57 2.45
CA ALA A 118 10.71 -3.72 1.56
C ALA A 118 11.73 -4.57 0.79
N GLY A 119 11.98 -4.21 -0.47
CA GLY A 119 12.94 -4.90 -1.33
C GLY A 119 12.37 -5.90 -2.32
N VAL A 120 11.07 -6.23 -2.23
CA VAL A 120 10.38 -7.13 -3.19
C VAL A 120 10.51 -6.64 -4.63
N PHE A 121 10.43 -5.33 -4.85
CA PHE A 121 10.45 -4.72 -6.18
C PHE A 121 11.83 -4.15 -6.58
N LEU A 122 12.92 -4.51 -5.89
CA LEU A 122 14.26 -4.08 -6.29
C LEU A 122 14.68 -4.69 -7.63
N PRO A 123 15.39 -3.94 -8.49
CA PRO A 123 15.95 -2.60 -8.26
C PRO A 123 14.99 -1.44 -8.60
N TYR A 124 13.74 -1.71 -9.00
CA TYR A 124 12.81 -0.69 -9.50
C TYR A 124 12.21 0.18 -8.41
N SER A 125 11.91 -0.41 -7.25
CA SER A 125 11.39 0.31 -6.08
C SER A 125 11.87 -0.32 -4.79
N GLY A 126 12.28 0.53 -3.84
CA GLY A 126 12.59 0.13 -2.46
C GLY A 126 11.41 0.29 -1.49
N VAL A 127 10.27 0.81 -1.97
CA VAL A 127 9.10 1.08 -1.15
C VAL A 127 8.45 -0.23 -0.70
N LYS A 128 7.97 -0.27 0.54
CA LYS A 128 7.17 -1.38 1.06
C LYS A 128 5.81 -1.41 0.35
N THR A 129 5.35 -2.60 -0.03
CA THR A 129 4.12 -2.77 -0.82
C THR A 129 3.16 -3.70 -0.12
N ASN A 130 1.88 -3.63 -0.49
CA ASN A 130 0.84 -4.51 0.00
C ASN A 130 0.04 -5.06 -1.18
N VAL A 131 -0.60 -6.21 -0.98
CA VAL A 131 -1.59 -6.75 -1.92
C VAL A 131 -2.96 -6.67 -1.26
N LEU A 132 -3.86 -5.90 -1.88
CA LEU A 132 -5.25 -5.79 -1.47
C LEU A 132 -6.06 -6.89 -2.14
N PHE A 133 -6.75 -7.71 -1.36
CA PHE A 133 -7.71 -8.68 -1.88
C PHE A 133 -9.12 -8.26 -1.48
N PHE A 134 -9.95 -7.99 -2.49
CA PHE A 134 -11.31 -7.55 -2.26
C PHE A 134 -12.29 -8.13 -3.28
N GLU A 135 -13.55 -8.19 -2.87
CA GLU A 135 -14.65 -8.66 -3.71
C GLU A 135 -15.76 -7.61 -3.78
N ARG A 136 -16.46 -7.55 -4.91
CA ARG A 136 -17.64 -6.68 -5.02
C ARG A 136 -18.90 -7.42 -4.54
N SER A 137 -18.94 -7.74 -3.25
CA SER A 137 -19.98 -8.57 -2.63
C SER A 137 -20.68 -7.89 -1.43
N GLY A 138 -20.47 -6.59 -1.24
CA GLY A 138 -20.98 -5.82 -0.10
C GLY A 138 -19.85 -5.12 0.65
N GLY A 139 -20.16 -4.40 1.71
CA GLY A 139 -19.18 -3.72 2.54
C GLY A 139 -18.29 -4.66 3.35
N THR A 140 -17.12 -4.18 3.72
CA THR A 140 -16.13 -4.89 4.53
C THR A 140 -16.60 -5.01 5.97
N SER A 141 -16.58 -6.23 6.51
CA SER A 141 -16.82 -6.49 7.93
C SER A 141 -15.51 -6.59 8.70
N ASP A 142 -14.64 -7.51 8.29
CA ASP A 142 -13.35 -7.78 8.91
C ASP A 142 -12.26 -7.90 7.86
N ILE A 143 -11.06 -7.41 8.18
CA ILE A 143 -9.87 -7.48 7.34
C ILE A 143 -8.86 -8.40 8.02
N TRP A 144 -8.48 -9.48 7.32
CA TRP A 144 -7.37 -10.33 7.74
C TRP A 144 -6.06 -9.79 7.19
N TYR A 145 -5.13 -9.48 8.08
CA TYR A 145 -3.79 -9.03 7.74
C TYR A 145 -2.82 -10.19 7.84
N TYR A 146 -1.91 -10.27 6.87
CA TYR A 146 -0.74 -11.16 6.94
C TYR A 146 0.52 -10.36 6.62
N GLU A 147 1.51 -10.42 7.50
CA GLU A 147 2.79 -9.75 7.36
C GLU A 147 3.85 -10.75 6.91
N CYS A 148 4.26 -10.65 5.64
CA CYS A 148 5.34 -11.48 5.09
C CYS A 148 6.69 -10.91 5.56
N GLU A 149 7.37 -11.65 6.42
CA GLU A 149 8.72 -11.33 6.87
C GLU A 149 9.70 -12.47 6.55
N PRO A 150 10.49 -12.32 5.49
CA PRO A 150 11.60 -13.22 5.23
C PRO A 150 12.67 -13.11 6.32
N GLU A 151 13.35 -14.22 6.61
CA GLU A 151 14.45 -14.29 7.60
C GLU A 151 15.60 -13.32 7.28
N GLN A 152 15.77 -12.96 6.00
CA GLN A 152 16.82 -12.07 5.51
C GLN A 152 16.22 -10.94 4.67
N LYS A 153 16.86 -9.77 4.70
CA LYS A 153 16.47 -8.64 3.84
C LYS A 153 16.55 -9.03 2.36
N LEU A 154 15.48 -8.74 1.63
CA LEU A 154 15.41 -8.95 0.20
C LEU A 154 16.32 -7.95 -0.54
N THR A 155 17.00 -8.43 -1.57
CA THR A 155 17.88 -7.62 -2.43
C THR A 155 17.73 -8.08 -3.88
N LYS A 156 18.31 -7.35 -4.83
CA LYS A 156 18.33 -7.76 -6.24
C LYS A 156 18.88 -9.20 -6.43
N ASN A 157 19.85 -9.61 -5.60
CA ASN A 157 20.47 -10.94 -5.69
C ASN A 157 19.76 -11.99 -4.81
N LYS A 158 18.82 -11.57 -3.95
CA LYS A 158 18.03 -12.42 -3.06
C LYS A 158 16.56 -11.98 -3.16
N PRO A 159 15.87 -12.31 -4.27
CA PRO A 159 14.50 -11.87 -4.50
C PRO A 159 13.51 -12.61 -3.59
N ILE A 160 12.25 -12.15 -3.61
CA ILE A 160 11.14 -12.91 -3.02
C ILE A 160 10.99 -14.26 -3.73
N THR A 161 10.58 -15.28 -3.00
CA THR A 161 10.36 -16.64 -3.52
C THR A 161 9.03 -17.17 -3.00
N ASP A 162 8.50 -18.19 -3.67
CA ASP A 162 7.24 -18.85 -3.28
C ASP A 162 7.27 -19.38 -1.84
N ASN A 163 8.45 -19.81 -1.37
CA ASN A 163 8.63 -20.28 0.00
C ASN A 163 8.30 -19.20 1.04
N HIS A 164 8.61 -17.92 0.77
CA HIS A 164 8.27 -16.81 1.66
C HIS A 164 6.75 -16.58 1.78
N LEU A 165 5.96 -17.08 0.81
CA LEU A 165 4.51 -16.91 0.75
C LEU A 165 3.75 -18.21 1.06
N LYS A 166 4.45 -19.32 1.30
CA LYS A 166 3.84 -20.65 1.46
C LYS A 166 2.87 -20.70 2.65
N GLU A 167 3.26 -20.11 3.77
CA GLU A 167 2.40 -20.05 4.95
C GLU A 167 1.16 -19.18 4.67
N PHE A 168 1.33 -18.00 4.08
CA PHE A 168 0.21 -17.16 3.65
C PHE A 168 -0.79 -17.92 2.79
N VAL A 169 -0.33 -18.64 1.75
CA VAL A 169 -1.21 -19.43 0.87
C VAL A 169 -1.94 -20.53 1.64
N THR A 170 -1.25 -21.19 2.58
CA THR A 170 -1.84 -22.23 3.43
C THR A 170 -2.93 -21.68 4.35
N LEU A 171 -2.70 -20.49 4.92
CA LEU A 171 -3.64 -19.83 5.83
C LEU A 171 -4.75 -19.08 5.10
N TYR A 172 -4.60 -18.76 3.81
CA TYR A 172 -5.53 -17.89 3.08
C TYR A 172 -6.98 -18.36 3.10
N SER A 173 -7.22 -19.67 3.09
CA SER A 173 -8.57 -20.26 3.13
C SER A 173 -9.21 -20.19 4.52
N THR A 174 -8.41 -20.34 5.59
CA THR A 174 -8.92 -20.38 6.97
C THR A 174 -8.82 -19.04 7.70
N ARG A 175 -7.91 -18.17 7.26
CA ARG A 175 -7.59 -16.84 7.81
C ARG A 175 -7.39 -16.85 9.31
N GLN A 176 -6.68 -17.88 9.77
CA GLN A 176 -6.34 -18.02 11.18
C GLN A 176 -5.33 -16.94 11.61
N ASN A 177 -5.45 -16.51 12.86
CA ASN A 177 -4.51 -15.58 13.47
C ASN A 177 -3.27 -16.34 13.96
N THR A 178 -2.11 -15.76 13.73
CA THR A 178 -0.79 -16.28 14.08
C THR A 178 0.10 -15.14 14.56
N GLU A 179 1.40 -15.38 14.78
CA GLU A 179 2.34 -14.30 15.07
C GLU A 179 2.52 -13.33 13.89
N CYS A 180 2.27 -13.80 12.66
CA CYS A 180 2.38 -13.01 11.43
C CYS A 180 1.02 -12.58 10.87
N SER A 181 -0.10 -12.98 11.47
CA SER A 181 -1.44 -12.67 10.96
C SER A 181 -2.45 -12.35 12.05
N TRP A 182 -3.31 -11.37 11.78
CA TRP A 182 -4.34 -10.93 12.73
C TRP A 182 -5.53 -10.33 11.98
N THR A 183 -6.69 -10.28 12.64
CA THR A 183 -7.91 -9.70 12.07
C THR A 183 -8.26 -8.40 12.77
N ILE A 184 -8.67 -7.40 11.99
CA ILE A 184 -9.22 -6.14 12.50
C ILE A 184 -10.60 -5.93 11.89
N SER A 185 -11.56 -5.53 12.71
CA SER A 185 -12.89 -5.16 12.24
C SER A 185 -12.88 -3.81 11.55
N ALA A 186 -13.60 -3.69 10.43
CA ALA A 186 -13.70 -2.46 9.66
C ALA A 186 -14.33 -1.31 10.47
N SER A 187 -15.21 -1.62 11.42
CA SER A 187 -15.80 -0.61 12.31
C SER A 187 -14.73 0.13 13.12
N LYS A 188 -13.71 -0.60 13.62
CA LYS A 188 -12.59 -0.02 14.37
C LYS A 188 -11.73 0.90 13.50
N LEU A 189 -11.62 0.62 12.20
CA LEU A 189 -10.89 1.48 11.26
C LEU A 189 -11.69 2.73 10.87
N ALA A 190 -13.02 2.64 10.89
CA ALA A 190 -13.91 3.78 10.63
C ALA A 190 -13.98 4.75 11.83
N GLU A 191 -13.79 4.27 13.06
CA GLU A 191 -13.77 5.10 14.29
C GLU A 191 -12.68 6.17 14.30
N ASP A 192 -11.52 5.90 13.68
CA ASP A 192 -10.39 6.86 13.62
C ASP A 192 -10.68 8.05 12.68
N GLU A 193 -11.82 8.04 11.97
CA GLU A 193 -12.21 8.93 10.87
C GLU A 193 -11.21 9.00 9.70
N ASP A 194 -9.96 8.60 9.85
CA ASP A 194 -8.89 8.71 8.88
C ASP A 194 -8.83 7.53 7.89
N TYR A 195 -9.63 6.48 8.17
CA TYR A 195 -9.70 5.24 7.39
C TYR A 195 -8.30 4.66 7.12
N ASP A 196 -7.38 4.73 8.09
CA ASP A 196 -6.03 4.18 7.97
C ASP A 196 -6.10 2.65 7.89
N LEU A 197 -5.69 2.08 6.76
CA LEU A 197 -5.67 0.63 6.56
C LEU A 197 -4.33 -0.01 7.00
N SER A 198 -3.37 0.78 7.45
CA SER A 198 -2.06 0.32 7.92
C SER A 198 -2.17 -0.25 9.34
N ALA A 199 -2.42 -1.55 9.42
CA ALA A 199 -2.46 -2.23 10.70
C ALA A 199 -1.04 -2.61 11.15
N LYS A 200 -0.68 -2.25 12.38
CA LYS A 200 0.55 -2.72 13.02
C LYS A 200 0.32 -4.08 13.66
N ASN A 201 1.22 -5.03 13.42
CA ASN A 201 1.16 -6.37 13.98
C ASN A 201 1.12 -6.33 15.53
N PRO A 202 0.02 -6.76 16.18
CA PRO A 202 -0.13 -6.75 17.63
C PRO A 202 0.94 -7.58 18.36
N ALA A 203 1.38 -8.70 17.78
CA ALA A 203 2.38 -9.58 18.38
C ALA A 203 3.77 -8.91 18.48
N LYS A 204 4.03 -7.90 17.64
CA LYS A 204 5.30 -7.16 17.58
C LYS A 204 5.25 -5.78 18.23
N GLN A 205 4.10 -5.37 18.74
CA GLN A 205 4.01 -4.17 19.56
C GLN A 205 4.69 -4.45 20.90
N LYS A 206 6.02 -4.30 20.93
CA LYS A 206 6.70 -3.94 22.16
C LYS A 206 6.02 -2.65 22.61
N ASN A 207 5.39 -2.67 23.79
CA ASN A 207 5.12 -1.45 24.53
C ASN A 207 6.44 -0.68 24.51
N SER A 208 6.56 0.31 23.63
CA SER A 208 7.67 1.23 23.69
C SER A 208 7.50 1.85 25.07
N GLU A 209 8.35 1.44 26.02
CA GLU A 209 8.54 2.20 27.23
C GLU A 209 8.89 3.60 26.76
N TYR A 210 7.88 4.47 26.72
CA TYR A 210 8.11 5.87 26.51
C TYR A 210 9.08 6.26 27.62
N LEU A 211 10.25 6.75 27.24
CA LEU A 211 11.16 7.33 28.21
C LEU A 211 10.34 8.34 29.01
N ALA A 212 10.39 8.25 30.35
CA ALA A 212 9.67 9.18 31.20
C ALA A 212 9.98 10.62 30.73
N PRO A 213 9.02 11.57 30.80
CA PRO A 213 9.21 12.93 30.30
C PRO A 213 10.52 13.59 30.77
N ASN A 214 10.95 13.29 32.01
CA ASN A 214 12.23 13.73 32.57
C ASN A 214 13.46 13.17 31.82
N ALA A 215 13.43 11.93 31.37
CA ALA A 215 14.50 11.32 30.57
C ALA A 215 14.57 11.93 29.16
N ILE A 216 13.42 12.25 28.56
CA ILE A 216 13.36 12.99 27.29
C ILE A 216 13.95 14.40 27.45
N LEU A 217 13.55 15.13 28.50
CA LEU A 217 14.12 16.46 28.80
C LEU A 217 15.63 16.41 29.03
N LYS A 218 16.12 15.36 29.72
CA LYS A 218 17.57 15.16 29.92
C LYS A 218 18.30 14.95 28.59
N GLN A 219 17.72 14.19 27.65
CA GLN A 219 18.28 14.01 26.32
C GLN A 219 18.25 15.29 25.49
N ILE A 220 17.16 16.08 25.56
CA ILE A 220 17.05 17.37 24.87
C ILE A 220 18.16 18.30 25.35
N ARG A 221 18.31 18.48 26.67
CA ARG A 221 19.39 19.32 27.24
C ARG A 221 20.80 18.82 26.87
N ALA A 222 21.00 17.51 26.85
CA ALA A 222 22.29 16.94 26.44
C ALA A 222 22.61 17.25 24.97
N LYS A 223 21.60 17.21 24.09
CA LYS A 223 21.75 17.59 22.68
C LYS A 223 21.96 19.09 22.51
N GLU A 224 21.23 19.94 23.23
CA GLU A 224 21.46 21.40 23.23
C GLU A 224 22.88 21.76 23.63
N LYS A 225 23.40 21.15 24.70
CA LYS A 225 24.79 21.37 25.13
C LYS A 225 25.78 20.95 24.04
N LYS A 226 25.50 19.86 23.33
CA LYS A 226 26.34 19.41 22.22
C LYS A 226 26.29 20.36 21.03
N VAL A 227 25.11 20.92 20.72
CA VAL A 227 24.96 21.96 19.69
C VAL A 227 25.72 23.22 20.08
N SER A 228 25.61 23.68 21.33
CA SER A 228 26.36 24.83 21.84
C SER A 228 27.86 24.65 21.67
N ASN A 229 28.42 23.52 22.13
CA ASN A 229 29.85 23.26 22.01
C ASN A 229 30.32 23.24 20.55
N LEU A 230 29.52 22.71 19.63
CA LEU A 230 29.84 22.71 18.20
C LEU A 230 29.80 24.13 17.60
N LEU A 231 28.91 25.00 18.08
CA LEU A 231 28.88 26.40 17.66
C LEU A 231 30.11 27.14 18.18
N ASP A 232 30.51 26.92 19.44
CA ASP A 232 31.72 27.51 20.01
C ASP A 232 32.99 27.06 19.25
N GLU A 233 33.07 25.79 18.84
CA GLU A 233 34.14 25.29 17.96
C GLU A 233 34.18 26.02 16.61
N ILE A 234 33.01 26.26 16.00
CA ILE A 234 32.92 27.00 14.73
C ILE A 234 33.35 28.46 14.91
N GLU A 235 32.92 29.13 15.98
CA GLU A 235 33.32 30.50 16.28
C GLU A 235 34.83 30.64 16.48
N ASN A 236 35.45 29.70 17.21
CA ASN A 236 36.89 29.68 17.40
C ASN A 236 37.65 29.48 16.08
N LEU A 237 37.19 28.56 15.22
CA LEU A 237 37.78 28.35 13.89
C LEU A 237 37.64 29.55 12.95
N LEU A 238 36.59 30.37 13.12
CA LEU A 238 36.41 31.61 12.37
C LEU A 238 37.32 32.73 12.92
N ALA A 239 37.51 32.79 14.24
CA ALA A 239 38.40 33.77 14.88
C ALA A 239 39.88 33.53 14.55
N GLU A 240 40.31 32.27 14.36
CA GLU A 240 41.68 31.94 13.93
C GLU A 240 41.98 32.23 12.45
N LYS A 241 40.96 32.56 11.64
CA LYS A 241 41.10 32.88 10.20
C LYS A 241 41.12 34.38 9.88
N VAL A 242 41.10 35.25 10.89
CA VAL A 242 41.25 36.72 10.78
C VAL A 242 42.62 37.12 11.32
#